data_AF-S7PUZ9-F1
#
_entry.id   AF-S7PUZ9-F1
#
_cell.length_a   1.000
_cell.length_b   1.000
_cell.length_c   1.000
_cell.angle_alpha   90.00
_cell.angle_beta   90.00
_cell.angle_gamma   90.00
#
_symmetry.space_group_name_H-M   'P 1'
#
loop_
_entity.id
_entity.type
_entity.pdbx_description
1 polymer ?
#
loop_
_entity_poly.entity_id
_entity_poly.type
_entity_poly.pdbx_seq_one_letter_code
_entity_poly.pdbx_strand_id
1 'polypeptide(L)' 'MYKRVDRKIKPVPGIFPEDARVIRQFPENPLLSLPTLSVMPPEFNPTSKFTAEHIAKMGINADGFLWPEE' A
#
# COMPACT_ATOMS: atom_id res chain seq x y z
N MET A 1 -47.44 -0.51 -17.55
CA MET A 1 -47.43 -1.38 -16.36
C MET A 1 -45.99 -1.82 -16.12
N TYR A 2 -45.38 -1.48 -14.98
CA TYR A 2 -43.96 -1.72 -14.71
C TYR A 2 -43.72 -3.11 -14.11
N LYS A 3 -42.59 -3.75 -14.42
CA LYS A 3 -42.28 -5.10 -13.90
C LYS A 3 -41.91 -5.01 -12.42
N ARG A 4 -42.57 -5.81 -11.58
CA ARG A 4 -42.25 -5.90 -10.15
C ARG A 4 -40.88 -6.53 -9.92
N VAL A 5 -40.21 -6.13 -8.85
CA VAL A 5 -38.81 -6.49 -8.53
C VAL A 5 -38.65 -7.99 -8.29
N ASP A 6 -39.65 -8.65 -7.70
CA ASP A 6 -39.71 -10.12 -7.51
C ASP A 6 -39.68 -10.89 -8.83
N ARG A 7 -40.10 -10.27 -9.93
CA ARG A 7 -40.09 -10.85 -11.29
C ARG A 7 -38.87 -10.41 -12.11
N LYS A 8 -37.89 -9.76 -11.49
CA LYS A 8 -36.65 -9.32 -12.17
C LYS A 8 -35.78 -10.55 -12.45
N ILE A 9 -35.52 -10.80 -13.73
CA ILE A 9 -34.61 -11.85 -14.16
C ILE A 9 -33.19 -11.27 -14.09
N LYS A 10 -32.28 -11.98 -13.42
CA LYS A 10 -30.85 -11.66 -13.45
C LYS A 10 -30.22 -12.52 -14.55
N PRO A 11 -29.68 -11.92 -15.63
CA PRO A 11 -28.98 -12.69 -16.64
C PRO A 11 -27.73 -13.35 -16.03
N VAL A 12 -27.32 -14.48 -16.58
CA VAL A 12 -26.03 -15.09 -16.25
C VAL A 12 -24.96 -14.12 -16.77
N PRO A 13 -24.01 -13.67 -15.92
CA PRO A 13 -22.94 -12.81 -16.37
C PRO A 13 -22.13 -13.54 -17.44
N GLY A 14 -21.94 -12.90 -18.59
CA GLY A 14 -21.08 -13.41 -19.66
C GLY A 14 -19.60 -13.33 -19.30
N ILE A 15 -18.76 -13.93 -20.13
CA ILE A 15 -17.30 -13.80 -20.03
C ILE A 15 -16.95 -12.33 -20.30
N PHE A 16 -16.08 -11.76 -19.46
CA PHE A 16 -15.60 -10.40 -19.65
C PHE A 16 -14.77 -10.32 -20.95
N PRO A 17 -15.07 -9.40 -21.87
CA PRO A 17 -14.40 -9.36 -23.17
C PRO A 17 -12.91 -9.04 -23.01
N GLU A 18 -12.06 -9.78 -23.72
CA GLU A 18 -10.60 -9.59 -23.68
C GLU A 18 -10.20 -8.19 -24.15
N ASP A 19 -10.91 -7.61 -25.12
CA ASP A 19 -10.66 -6.25 -25.61
C ASP A 19 -10.90 -5.17 -24.55
N ALA A 20 -11.71 -5.45 -23.52
CA ALA A 20 -11.95 -4.53 -22.41
C ALA A 20 -11.01 -4.77 -21.22
N ARG A 21 -10.07 -5.72 -21.33
CA ARG A 21 -9.17 -6.09 -20.24
C ARG A 21 -8.13 -5.00 -20.02
N VAL A 22 -8.05 -4.54 -18.77
CA VAL A 22 -7.04 -3.55 -18.38
C VAL A 22 -5.67 -4.21 -18.39
N ILE A 23 -4.81 -3.78 -19.33
CA ILE A 23 -3.41 -4.23 -19.39
C ILE A 23 -2.58 -3.30 -18.51
N ARG A 24 -2.00 -3.84 -17.44
CA ARG A 24 -1.05 -3.10 -16.59
C ARG A 24 0.32 -3.16 -17.23
N GLN A 25 0.73 -2.08 -17.90
CA GLN A 25 2.06 -1.93 -18.48
C GLN A 25 2.77 -0.71 -17.89
N PHE A 26 4.06 -0.87 -17.61
CA PHE A 26 4.96 0.23 -17.31
C PHE A 26 5.73 0.54 -18.59
N PRO A 27 5.43 1.64 -19.31
CA PRO A 27 6.13 1.98 -20.55
C PRO A 27 7.61 2.31 -20.30
N GLU A 28 7.93 2.79 -19.10
CA GLU A 28 9.28 3.09 -18.63
C GLU A 28 9.41 2.68 -17.17
N ASN A 29 10.65 2.55 -16.68
CA ASN A 29 10.89 2.16 -15.29
C ASN A 29 10.41 3.29 -14.34
N PRO A 30 9.40 3.04 -13.48
CA PRO A 30 8.79 4.05 -12.63
C PRO A 30 9.73 4.60 -11.54
N LEU A 31 10.86 3.93 -11.28
CA LEU A 31 11.83 4.33 -10.27
C LEU A 31 12.84 5.36 -10.80
N LEU A 32 12.91 5.59 -12.12
CA LEU A 32 13.92 6.47 -12.72
C LEU A 32 13.79 7.93 -12.29
N SER A 33 12.57 8.39 -11.98
CA SER A 33 12.31 9.75 -11.52
C SER A 33 12.44 9.92 -10.01
N LEU A 34 12.58 8.83 -9.26
CA LEU A 34 12.61 8.89 -7.81
C LEU A 34 14.01 9.29 -7.32
N PRO A 35 14.10 10.16 -6.30
CA PRO A 35 15.37 10.46 -5.68
C PRO A 35 15.91 9.23 -4.95
N THR A 36 17.21 9.00 -5.06
CA THR A 36 17.89 7.97 -4.26
C THR A 36 17.86 8.38 -2.79
N LEU A 37 17.29 7.53 -1.93
CA LEU A 37 17.30 7.74 -0.49
C LEU A 37 18.63 7.31 0.11
N SER A 38 19.07 8.02 1.16
CA SER A 38 20.21 7.58 1.96
C SER A 38 19.85 6.29 2.69
N VAL A 39 20.77 5.33 2.67
CA VAL A 39 20.64 4.07 3.42
C VAL A 39 20.65 4.34 4.93
N MET A 40 21.35 5.40 5.35
CA MET A 40 21.45 5.78 6.75
C MET A 40 20.55 7.02 7.00
N PRO A 41 19.48 6.89 7.79
CA PRO A 41 18.65 8.02 8.16
C PRO A 41 19.42 8.95 9.12
N PRO A 42 19.05 10.24 9.18
CA PRO A 42 19.62 11.17 10.15
C PRO A 42 19.24 10.80 11.59
N GLU A 43 20.07 11.22 12.54
CA GLU A 43 19.79 11.09 13.97
C GLU A 43 18.47 11.75 14.35
N PHE A 44 17.71 11.09 15.20
CA PHE A 44 16.40 11.56 15.63
C PHE A 44 16.53 12.74 16.61
N ASN A 45 15.79 13.83 16.34
CA ASN A 45 15.71 15.00 17.23
C ASN A 45 14.32 15.12 17.87
N PRO A 46 14.19 15.08 19.21
CA PRO A 46 12.91 15.16 19.88
C PRO A 46 12.21 16.49 19.60
N THR A 47 10.93 16.42 19.28
CA THR A 47 10.08 17.58 18.97
C THR A 47 8.97 17.69 20.01
N SER A 48 8.27 18.83 20.10
CA SER A 48 7.17 19.04 21.06
C SER A 48 6.09 17.95 21.05
N LYS A 49 5.85 17.31 19.90
CA LYS A 49 4.89 16.21 19.74
C LYS A 49 5.49 14.82 20.01
N PHE A 50 6.81 14.70 20.06
CA PHE A 50 7.52 13.44 20.16
C PHE A 50 8.77 13.62 21.04
N THR A 51 8.56 13.54 22.35
CA THR A 51 9.60 13.77 23.37
C THR A 51 10.47 12.52 23.56
N ALA A 52 11.70 12.72 24.03
CA ALA A 52 12.64 11.64 24.29
C ALA A 52 12.10 10.61 25.30
N GLU A 53 11.39 11.08 26.34
CA GLU A 53 10.78 10.21 27.36
C GLU A 53 9.72 9.27 26.78
N HIS A 54 8.93 9.75 25.83
CA HIS A 54 7.89 8.97 25.17
C HIS A 54 8.49 7.87 24.29
N ILE A 55 9.60 8.17 23.60
CA ILE A 55 10.33 7.21 22.76
C ILE A 55 10.98 6.13 23.60
N ALA A 56 11.66 6.51 24.68
CA ALA A 56 12.28 5.56 25.60
C ALA A 56 11.25 4.56 26.16
N LYS A 57 10.02 5.04 26.44
CA LYS A 57 8.92 4.19 26.91
C LYS A 57 8.29 3.33 25.82
N MET A 58 8.40 3.71 24.54
CA MET A 58 7.74 3.02 23.44
C MET A 58 8.39 1.67 23.07
N GLY A 59 9.60 1.39 23.56
CA GLY A 59 10.27 0.09 23.33
C GLY A 59 10.49 -0.20 21.84
N ILE A 60 10.81 0.83 21.04
CA ILE A 60 11.00 0.71 19.61
C ILE A 60 12.15 -0.27 19.35
N ASN A 61 11.88 -1.32 18.56
CA ASN A 61 12.86 -2.31 18.14
C ASN A 61 13.49 -3.14 19.30
N ALA A 62 12.71 -3.45 20.34
CA ALA A 62 13.20 -4.21 21.49
C ALA A 62 13.79 -5.59 21.13
N ASP A 63 13.20 -6.27 20.14
CA ASP A 63 13.59 -7.62 19.71
C ASP A 63 14.49 -7.63 18.46
N GLY A 64 14.91 -6.46 17.98
CA GLY A 64 15.66 -6.32 16.73
C GLY A 64 14.76 -6.23 15.48
N PHE A 65 15.34 -5.72 14.40
CA PHE A 65 14.60 -5.33 13.18
C PHE A 65 14.60 -6.43 12.12
N LEU A 66 15.60 -7.31 12.14
CA LEU A 66 15.83 -8.36 11.14
C LEU A 66 15.93 -9.72 11.80
N TRP A 67 15.53 -10.74 11.05
CA TRP A 67 15.79 -12.13 11.42
C TRP A 67 17.22 -12.52 11.01
N PRO A 68 17.83 -13.53 11.63
CA PRO A 68 19.20 -13.95 11.31
C PRO A 68 19.42 -14.33 9.84
N GLU A 69 18.36 -14.69 9.13
CA GLU A 69 18.39 -15.15 7.74
C GLU A 69 18.21 -14.05 6.67
N GLU A 70 17.97 -12.79 7.05
CA GLU A 70 17.91 -11.61 6.16
C GLU A 70 19.29 -10.94 5.97
#